data_AF-A0A1C6UI47-F1
#
_entry.id   AF-A0A1C6UI47-F1
#
_cell.length_a   1.000
_cell.length_b   1.000
_cell.length_c   1.000
_cell.angle_alpha   90.00
_cell.angle_beta   90.00
_cell.angle_gamma   90.00
#
_symmetry.space_group_name_H-M   'P 1'
#
loop_
_entity.id
_entity.type
_entity.pdbx_description
1 polymer ?
#
loop_
_entity_poly.entity_id
_entity_poly.type
_entity_poly.pdbx_seq_one_letter_code
_entity_poly.pdbx_strand_id
1 'polypeptide(L)'
;MTAIFNPTGPAPAPVPTRPLPTPVSTPAPAGPVGPVLELPGTPAAALVPVTHAGRPVGAFVVAGGRVRYRRLADPDRLVAAAAGAFAVAALVTAVGVVAAARRRPPAIRTVTMGPGGWVSLRGAPLPPLRPDRRPWWARALRARRLVVDR
;
A
#
# COMPACT_ATOMS: atom_id res chain seq x y z
N MET A 1 83.33 -18.08 9.87
CA MET A 1 82.15 -18.69 10.53
C MET A 1 80.92 -18.17 9.81
N THR A 2 80.22 -19.06 9.13
CA THR A 2 79.21 -18.80 8.11
C THR A 2 77.82 -18.93 8.75
N ALA A 3 76.99 -17.88 8.71
CA ALA A 3 75.61 -17.94 9.18
C ALA A 3 74.66 -18.17 8.00
N ILE A 4 73.81 -19.19 8.14
CA ILE A 4 72.85 -19.67 7.15
C ILE A 4 71.65 -18.71 7.11
N PHE A 5 71.43 -18.05 5.98
CA PHE A 5 70.19 -17.31 5.71
C PHE A 5 69.08 -18.30 5.32
N ASN A 6 68.02 -18.36 6.12
CA ASN A 6 66.83 -19.14 5.83
C ASN A 6 65.85 -18.27 5.02
N PRO A 7 65.52 -18.58 3.75
CA PRO A 7 64.76 -17.70 2.86
C PRO A 7 63.23 -17.81 3.03
N THR A 8 62.73 -18.24 4.19
CA THR A 8 61.29 -18.53 4.37
C THR A 8 60.69 -17.73 5.53
N GLY A 9 60.61 -16.41 5.37
CA GLY A 9 59.69 -15.56 6.14
C GLY A 9 58.37 -15.37 5.38
N PRO A 10 57.21 -15.37 6.04
CA PRO A 10 55.93 -15.15 5.35
C PRO A 10 55.90 -13.77 4.69
N ALA A 11 55.50 -13.72 3.42
CA ALA A 11 55.41 -12.49 2.64
C ALA A 11 54.43 -11.49 3.29
N PRO A 12 54.74 -10.18 3.30
CA PRO A 12 53.80 -9.18 3.78
C PRO A 12 52.55 -9.16 2.89
N ALA A 13 51.38 -9.25 3.52
CA ALA A 13 50.10 -9.18 2.82
C ALA A 13 49.91 -7.79 2.17
N PRO A 14 49.34 -7.69 0.97
CA PRO A 14 49.09 -6.41 0.33
C PRO A 14 48.05 -5.61 1.12
N VAL A 15 48.38 -4.35 1.42
CA VAL A 15 47.49 -3.39 2.09
C VAL A 15 46.29 -3.12 1.17
N PRO A 16 45.03 -3.20 1.65
CA PRO A 16 43.88 -2.83 0.83
C PRO A 16 43.91 -1.34 0.53
N THR A 17 44.08 -0.99 -0.75
CA THR A 17 43.97 0.39 -1.23
C THR A 17 42.52 0.87 -1.08
N ARG A 18 42.31 1.86 -0.21
CA ARG A 18 41.03 2.55 -0.08
C ARG A 18 40.65 3.17 -1.44
N PRO A 19 39.47 2.87 -2.01
CA PRO A 19 39.00 3.54 -3.22
C PRO A 19 38.98 5.06 -2.99
N LEU A 20 39.59 5.81 -3.89
CA LEU A 20 39.51 7.27 -3.90
C LEU A 20 38.01 7.66 -3.96
N PRO A 21 37.52 8.63 -3.16
CA PRO A 21 36.15 9.07 -3.27
C PRO A 21 35.88 9.50 -4.71
N THR A 22 34.92 8.83 -5.34
CA THR A 22 34.39 9.21 -6.65
C THR A 22 34.06 10.71 -6.59
N PRO A 23 34.55 11.55 -7.51
CA PRO A 23 34.11 12.94 -7.56
C PRO A 23 32.59 12.92 -7.66
N VAL A 24 31.92 13.43 -6.63
CA VAL A 24 30.48 13.60 -6.62
C VAL A 24 30.18 14.51 -7.79
N SER A 25 29.58 13.95 -8.84
CA SER A 25 29.07 14.73 -9.96
C SER A 25 28.26 15.87 -9.39
N THR A 26 28.70 17.11 -9.63
CA THR A 26 27.95 18.31 -9.26
C THR A 26 26.52 18.11 -9.76
N PRO A 27 25.49 18.17 -8.90
CA PRO A 27 24.12 18.01 -9.36
C PRO A 27 23.88 19.04 -10.46
N ALA A 28 23.38 18.56 -11.60
CA ALA A 28 23.05 19.39 -12.76
C ALA A 28 22.24 20.60 -12.30
N PRO A 29 22.46 21.80 -12.89
CA PRO A 29 21.76 23.01 -12.49
C PRO A 29 20.26 22.73 -12.42
N ALA A 30 19.67 23.05 -11.27
CA ALA A 30 18.25 22.97 -11.06
C ALA A 30 17.54 23.68 -12.24
N GLY A 31 16.48 23.06 -12.75
CA GLY A 31 15.78 23.48 -13.96
C GLY A 31 15.43 24.97 -14.01
N PRO A 32 14.99 25.46 -15.18
CA PRO A 32 14.82 26.90 -15.44
C PRO A 32 13.99 27.57 -14.34
N VAL A 33 14.68 28.46 -13.60
CA VAL A 33 14.08 29.38 -12.65
C VAL A 33 13.22 30.33 -13.48
N GLY A 34 11.90 30.26 -13.34
CA GLY A 34 11.02 31.14 -14.11
C GLY A 34 11.19 32.61 -13.66
N PRO A 35 10.62 33.57 -14.41
CA PRO A 35 10.78 34.99 -14.11
C PRO A 35 10.32 35.28 -12.68
N VAL A 36 11.12 36.09 -11.96
CA VAL A 36 10.78 36.56 -10.62
C VAL A 36 9.56 37.47 -10.75
N LEU A 37 8.46 37.08 -10.09
CA LEU A 37 7.22 37.85 -10.06
C LEU A 37 7.16 38.62 -8.75
N GLU A 38 7.29 39.93 -8.81
CA GLU A 38 7.07 40.81 -7.66
C GLU A 38 5.57 40.96 -7.40
N LEU A 39 5.13 40.62 -6.18
CA LEU A 39 3.74 40.77 -5.77
C LEU A 39 3.56 42.06 -4.96
N PRO A 40 2.59 42.92 -5.33
CA PRO A 40 2.25 44.07 -4.52
C PRO A 40 1.64 43.61 -3.18
N GLY A 41 2.17 44.13 -2.07
CA GLY A 41 1.72 43.80 -0.72
C GLY A 41 2.65 44.36 0.36
N THR A 42 2.20 44.30 1.61
CA THR A 42 2.99 44.63 2.81
C THR A 42 3.10 43.40 3.70
N PRO A 43 4.29 42.77 3.80
CA PRO A 43 5.54 43.10 3.13
C PRO A 43 5.53 42.73 1.64
N ALA A 44 6.34 43.44 0.84
CA ALA A 44 6.58 43.09 -0.56
C ALA A 44 7.10 41.65 -0.64
N ALA A 45 6.61 40.89 -1.62
CA ALA A 45 6.91 39.49 -1.77
C ALA A 45 7.36 39.18 -3.20
N ALA A 46 8.52 38.55 -3.36
CA ALA A 46 8.97 38.03 -4.64
C ALA A 46 8.61 36.54 -4.74
N LEU A 47 7.99 36.15 -5.85
CA LEU A 47 7.70 34.75 -6.20
C LEU A 47 8.68 34.27 -7.25
N VAL A 48 9.37 33.18 -6.94
CA VAL A 48 10.25 32.48 -7.88
C VAL A 48 9.60 31.14 -8.22
N PRO A 49 8.96 31.01 -9.39
CA PRO A 49 8.30 29.77 -9.78
C PRO A 49 9.33 28.67 -10.07
N VAL A 50 9.06 27.49 -9.55
CA VAL A 50 9.84 26.27 -9.78
C VAL A 50 9.08 25.41 -10.77
N THR A 51 9.69 25.17 -11.93
CA THR A 51 9.12 24.31 -12.97
C THR A 51 9.86 22.99 -13.06
N HIS A 52 9.14 21.92 -13.39
CA HIS A 52 9.70 20.62 -13.72
C HIS A 52 9.03 20.12 -14.99
N ALA A 53 9.82 19.81 -16.02
CA ALA A 53 9.32 19.42 -17.34
C ALA A 53 8.28 20.41 -17.90
N GLY A 54 8.51 21.71 -17.73
CA GLY A 54 7.60 22.77 -18.20
C GLY A 54 6.33 22.98 -17.38
N ARG A 55 6.12 22.21 -16.29
CA ARG A 55 4.96 22.38 -15.39
C ARG A 55 5.37 23.05 -14.07
N PRO A 56 4.58 24.01 -13.55
CA PRO A 56 4.86 24.63 -12.25
C PRO A 56 4.59 23.61 -11.13
N VAL A 57 5.62 23.33 -10.33
CA VAL A 57 5.55 22.39 -9.17
C VAL A 57 5.40 23.16 -7.85
N GLY A 58 5.79 24.42 -7.83
CA GLY A 58 5.71 25.28 -6.67
C GLY A 58 6.35 26.63 -6.94
N ALA A 59 6.47 27.41 -5.87
CA ALA A 59 7.18 28.68 -5.90
C ALA A 59 7.94 28.88 -4.59
N PHE A 60 9.11 29.50 -4.66
CA PHE A 60 9.73 30.12 -3.50
C PHE A 60 9.12 31.50 -3.30
N VAL A 61 8.59 31.74 -2.10
CA VAL A 61 8.06 33.03 -1.66
C VAL A 61 9.13 33.69 -0.82
N VAL A 62 9.66 34.81 -1.28
CA VAL A 62 10.59 35.66 -0.53
C VAL A 62 9.81 36.86 -0.01
N ALA A 63 9.58 36.94 1.30
CA ALA A 63 8.85 38.04 1.90
C ALA A 63 9.46 38.41 3.25
N GLY A 64 9.71 39.71 3.49
CA GLY A 64 10.27 40.20 4.76
C GLY A 64 11.57 39.51 5.18
N GLY A 65 12.47 39.24 4.22
CA GLY A 65 13.76 38.56 4.46
C GLY A 65 13.68 37.04 4.69
N ARG A 66 12.50 36.43 4.58
CA ARG A 66 12.31 34.98 4.74
C ARG A 66 11.98 34.33 3.40
N VAL A 67 12.58 33.17 3.14
CA VAL A 67 12.28 32.33 1.97
C VAL A 67 11.43 31.14 2.43
N ARG A 68 10.28 30.93 1.77
CA ARG A 68 9.41 29.77 2.03
C ARG A 68 9.02 29.10 0.73
N TYR A 69 9.23 27.79 0.65
CA TYR A 69 8.72 27.00 -0.47
C TYR A 69 7.22 26.72 -0.31
N ARG A 70 6.44 26.98 -1.36
CA ARG A 70 5.02 26.63 -1.46
C ARG A 70 4.83 25.66 -2.62
N ARG A 71 4.41 24.44 -2.32
CA ARG A 71 4.01 23.47 -3.36
C ARG A 71 2.72 23.92 -4.01
N LEU A 72 2.68 23.83 -5.33
CA LEU A 72 1.44 23.93 -6.09
C LEU A 72 0.86 22.51 -6.16
N ALA A 73 -0.28 22.29 -5.52
CA ALA A 73 -0.98 21.03 -5.67
C ALA A 73 -1.50 20.94 -7.10
N ASP A 74 -1.15 19.86 -7.81
CA ASP A 74 -1.68 19.60 -9.15
C ASP A 74 -3.18 19.28 -9.02
N PRO A 75 -4.08 20.16 -9.52
CA PRO A 75 -5.51 19.99 -9.33
C PRO A 75 -6.02 18.73 -10.02
N ASP A 76 -5.42 18.35 -11.16
CA ASP A 76 -5.81 17.15 -11.90
C ASP A 76 -5.46 15.89 -11.09
N ARG A 77 -4.30 15.87 -10.44
CA ARG A 77 -3.93 14.79 -9.52
C ARG A 77 -4.83 14.72 -8.30
N LEU A 78 -5.25 15.86 -7.76
CA LEU A 78 -6.17 15.90 -6.62
C LEU A 78 -7.54 15.33 -7.01
N VAL A 79 -8.08 15.75 -8.15
CA VAL A 79 -9.35 15.24 -8.68
C VAL A 79 -9.25 13.75 -8.99
N ALA A 80 -8.17 13.30 -9.63
CA ALA A 80 -7.94 11.88 -9.91
C ALA A 80 -7.84 11.05 -8.62
N ALA A 81 -7.12 11.54 -7.61
CA ALA A 81 -7.01 10.87 -6.32
C ALA A 81 -8.36 10.82 -5.59
N ALA A 82 -9.13 11.92 -5.60
CA ALA A 82 -10.45 11.98 -4.99
C ALA A 82 -11.44 11.02 -5.69
N ALA A 83 -11.44 11.01 -7.03
CA ALA A 83 -12.27 10.11 -7.83
C ALA A 83 -11.90 8.64 -7.57
N GLY A 84 -10.60 8.31 -7.50
CA GLY A 84 -10.13 6.98 -7.17
C GLY A 84 -10.55 6.52 -5.78
N ALA A 85 -10.39 7.38 -4.76
CA ALA A 85 -10.82 7.09 -3.39
C ALA A 85 -12.33 6.86 -3.31
N PHE A 86 -13.12 7.68 -4.00
CA PHE A 86 -14.57 7.54 -4.06
C PHE A 86 -15.00 6.23 -4.73
N ALA A 87 -14.38 5.86 -5.85
CA ALA A 87 -14.67 4.61 -6.55
C ALA A 87 -14.39 3.38 -5.68
N VAL A 88 -13.28 3.39 -4.93
CA VAL A 88 -12.95 2.30 -3.99
C VAL A 88 -13.98 2.24 -2.85
N ALA A 89 -14.34 3.37 -2.26
CA ALA A 89 -15.35 3.42 -1.20
C ALA A 89 -16.72 2.91 -1.68
N ALA A 90 -17.14 3.30 -2.89
CA ALA A 90 -18.37 2.83 -3.49
C ALA A 90 -18.35 1.30 -3.72
N LEU A 91 -17.24 0.77 -4.23
CA LEU A 91 -17.07 -0.67 -4.44
C LEU A 91 -17.11 -1.46 -3.13
N VAL A 92 -16.39 -1.01 -2.11
CA VAL A 92 -16.37 -1.67 -0.79
C VAL A 92 -17.77 -1.68 -0.17
N THR A 93 -18.49 -0.56 -0.27
CA THR A 93 -19.88 -0.46 0.20
C THR A 93 -20.79 -1.43 -0.54
N ALA A 94 -20.71 -1.48 -1.87
CA ALA A 94 -21.51 -2.38 -2.69
C ALA A 94 -21.25 -3.86 -2.35
N VAL A 95 -19.97 -4.25 -2.22
CA VAL A 95 -19.59 -5.60 -1.82
C VAL A 95 -20.08 -5.91 -0.40
N GLY A 96 -19.95 -4.97 0.54
CA GLY A 96 -20.45 -5.10 1.90
C GLY A 96 -21.96 -5.35 1.95
N VAL A 97 -22.73 -4.60 1.18
CA VAL A 97 -24.20 -4.76 1.07
C VAL A 97 -24.55 -6.14 0.48
N VAL A 98 -23.90 -6.54 -0.61
CA VAL A 98 -24.13 -7.86 -1.22
C VAL A 98 -23.76 -8.99 -0.25
N ALA A 99 -22.63 -8.85 0.46
CA ALA A 99 -22.19 -9.81 1.45
C ALA A 99 -23.20 -9.91 2.60
N ALA A 100 -23.67 -8.78 3.13
CA ALA A 100 -24.68 -8.72 4.18
C ALA A 100 -26.01 -9.34 3.72
N ALA A 101 -26.49 -9.01 2.52
CA ALA A 101 -27.70 -9.59 1.95
C ALA A 101 -27.60 -11.11 1.72
N ARG A 102 -26.39 -11.62 1.47
CA ARG A 102 -26.12 -13.06 1.31
C ARG A 102 -25.81 -13.78 2.63
N ARG A 103 -25.68 -13.07 3.77
CA ARG A 103 -25.47 -13.74 5.06
C ARG A 103 -26.73 -14.52 5.41
N ARG A 104 -26.56 -15.83 5.57
CA ARG A 104 -27.61 -16.67 6.15
C ARG A 104 -27.62 -16.46 7.67
N PRO A 105 -28.80 -16.41 8.31
CA PRO A 105 -28.86 -16.41 9.76
C PRO A 105 -28.21 -17.69 10.31
N PRO A 106 -27.59 -17.64 11.50
CA PRO A 106 -27.03 -18.82 12.14
C PRO A 106 -28.12 -19.89 12.29
N ALA A 107 -27.85 -21.10 11.78
CA ALA A 107 -28.81 -22.19 11.75
C ALA A 107 -29.16 -22.76 13.14
N ILE A 108 -28.35 -22.45 14.15
CA ILE A 108 -28.53 -22.90 15.53
C ILE A 108 -28.33 -21.69 16.42
N ARG A 109 -29.39 -21.29 17.13
CA ARG A 109 -29.37 -20.06 17.94
C ARG A 109 -28.88 -20.30 19.36
N THR A 110 -29.19 -21.47 19.94
CA THR A 110 -28.77 -21.81 21.31
C THR A 110 -28.66 -23.32 21.50
N VAL A 111 -27.53 -23.77 22.05
CA VAL A 111 -27.25 -25.16 22.41
C VAL A 111 -27.28 -25.24 23.94
N THR A 112 -28.17 -26.03 24.52
CA THR A 112 -28.27 -26.22 25.97
C THR A 112 -28.00 -27.67 26.35
N MET A 113 -27.08 -27.88 27.30
CA MET A 113 -26.78 -29.20 27.84
C MET A 113 -27.65 -29.46 29.07
N GLY A 114 -28.39 -30.57 29.07
CA GLY A 114 -29.20 -30.99 30.21
C GLY A 114 -28.37 -31.77 31.25
N PRO A 115 -28.80 -31.80 32.52
CA PRO A 115 -28.20 -32.68 33.53
C PRO A 115 -28.37 -34.14 33.09
N GLY A 116 -27.25 -34.82 32.83
CA GLY A 116 -27.22 -36.14 32.19
C GLY A 116 -26.53 -36.19 30.81
N GLY A 117 -26.04 -35.04 30.30
CA GLY A 117 -25.17 -34.99 29.11
C GLY A 117 -25.90 -34.91 27.76
N TRP A 118 -27.22 -34.81 27.76
CA TRP A 118 -28.00 -34.63 26.54
C TRP A 118 -27.90 -33.20 26.03
N VAL A 119 -27.83 -33.03 24.71
CA VAL A 119 -27.78 -31.72 24.05
C VAL A 119 -29.13 -31.39 23.44
N SER A 120 -29.74 -30.28 23.87
CA SER A 120 -30.97 -29.74 23.29
C SER A 120 -30.66 -28.55 22.39
N LEU A 121 -31.16 -28.61 21.14
CA LEU A 121 -31.03 -27.56 20.14
C LEU A 121 -32.37 -26.83 20.03
N ARG A 122 -32.43 -25.56 20.41
CA ARG A 122 -33.67 -24.77 20.33
C ARG A 122 -33.63 -23.83 19.11
N GLY A 123 -34.71 -23.82 18.34
CA GLY A 123 -34.87 -22.95 17.16
C GLY A 123 -34.06 -23.36 15.92
N ALA A 124 -33.57 -24.60 15.85
CA ALA A 124 -32.94 -25.13 14.64
C ALA A 124 -34.00 -25.48 13.59
N PRO A 125 -33.97 -24.92 12.37
CA PRO A 125 -34.86 -25.36 11.30
C PRO A 125 -34.55 -26.83 10.97
N LEU A 126 -35.58 -27.66 10.83
CA LEU A 126 -35.39 -29.04 10.40
C LEU A 126 -34.64 -29.04 9.06
N PRO A 127 -33.55 -29.82 8.92
CA PRO A 127 -32.87 -29.94 7.65
C PRO A 127 -33.86 -30.45 6.61
N PRO A 128 -33.98 -29.81 5.43
CA PRO A 128 -34.90 -30.24 4.41
C PRO A 128 -34.54 -31.68 4.01
N LEU A 129 -35.48 -32.61 4.20
CA LEU A 129 -35.32 -34.04 3.90
C LEU A 129 -34.94 -34.28 2.43
N ARG A 130 -35.26 -33.34 1.55
CA ARG A 130 -34.73 -33.24 0.18
C ARG A 130 -34.37 -31.79 -0.12
N PRO A 131 -33.09 -31.45 -0.36
CA PRO A 131 -32.76 -30.18 -0.97
C PRO A 131 -33.29 -30.19 -2.42
N ASP A 132 -34.32 -29.40 -2.69
CA ASP A 132 -34.97 -29.28 -4.02
C ASP A 132 -34.03 -28.83 -5.14
N ARG A 133 -32.86 -28.27 -4.79
CA ARG A 133 -31.86 -27.82 -5.77
C ARG A 133 -30.44 -28.21 -5.41
N ARG A 134 -29.73 -28.73 -6.41
CA ARG A 134 -28.31 -29.07 -6.33
C ARG A 134 -27.49 -27.77 -6.21
N PRO A 135 -26.71 -27.57 -5.13
CA PRO A 135 -25.90 -26.38 -4.99
C PRO A 135 -24.85 -26.32 -6.11
N TRP A 136 -24.51 -25.11 -6.53
CA TRP A 136 -23.64 -24.88 -7.70
C TRP A 136 -22.26 -25.52 -7.52
N TRP A 137 -21.70 -25.49 -6.31
CA TRP A 137 -20.42 -26.12 -6.00
C TRP A 137 -20.47 -27.64 -6.17
N ALA A 138 -21.60 -28.28 -5.87
CA ALA A 138 -21.76 -29.73 -6.06
C ALA A 138 -21.84 -30.09 -7.54
N ARG A 139 -22.34 -29.18 -8.39
CA ARG A 139 -22.27 -29.31 -9.85
C ARG A 139 -20.84 -29.09 -10.35
N ALA A 140 -20.15 -28.07 -9.85
CA ALA A 140 -18.76 -27.78 -10.21
C ALA A 140 -17.81 -28.93 -9.83
N LEU A 141 -17.95 -29.49 -8.63
CA LEU A 141 -17.13 -30.59 -8.13
C LEU A 141 -17.60 -31.98 -8.60
N ARG A 142 -18.66 -32.06 -9.42
CA ARG A 142 -19.32 -33.32 -9.82
C ARG A 142 -19.58 -34.30 -8.66
N ALA A 143 -19.74 -33.80 -7.44
CA ALA A 143 -19.94 -34.62 -6.25
C ALA A 143 -21.20 -35.48 -6.44
N ARG A 144 -21.11 -36.80 -6.25
CA ARG A 144 -22.25 -37.73 -6.32
C ARG A 144 -22.86 -37.93 -4.93
N ARG A 145 -24.16 -38.20 -4.87
CA ARG A 145 -24.80 -38.59 -3.60
C ARG A 145 -24.29 -39.98 -3.22
N LEU A 146 -23.89 -40.14 -1.96
CA LEU A 146 -23.74 -41.45 -1.35
C LEU A 146 -25.15 -41.96 -1.07
N VAL A 147 -25.61 -42.95 -1.84
CA VAL A 147 -26.81 -43.72 -1.53
C VAL A 147 -26.34 -44.81 -0.60
N VAL A 148 -26.79 -44.77 0.65
CA VAL A 148 -26.61 -45.88 1.58
C VAL A 148 -27.75 -46.85 1.27
N ASP A 149 -27.41 -47.99 0.65
CA ASP A 149 -28.35 -49.09 0.53
C ASP A 149 -28.73 -49.56 1.94
N ARG A 150 -30.04 -49.77 2.14
CA ARG A 150 -30.61 -50.33 3.36
C ARG A 150 -30.83 -51.82 3.18
#